data_AF-A0A3N5NIM0-F1
#
_entry.id   AF-A0A3N5NIM0-F1
#
_cell.length_a   1.000
_cell.length_b   1.000
_cell.length_c   1.000
_cell.angle_alpha   90.00
_cell.angle_beta   90.00
_cell.angle_gamma   90.00
#
_symmetry.space_group_name_H-M   'P 1'
#
loop_
_entity.id
_entity.type
_entity.pdbx_description
1 polymer ?
#
loop_
_entity_poly.entity_id
_entity_poly.type
_entity_poly.pdbx_seq_one_letter_code
_entity_poly.pdbx_strand_id
1 'polypeptide(L)'
;LEAYEADPRPKVYVTIAGRSNALSGLVDAQVAAPVIACPPYSAKFAGGDVLSSLRVPSGVAPAVVLEPEAAGLLAAKMLGLVDPALRESLAAGQEAQRRRLLEADVALRGD
;
A
#
# COMPACT_ATOMS: atom_id res chain seq x y z
N LEU A 1 -4.19 -5.54 -18.17
CA LEU A 1 -2.91 -4.86 -17.85
C LEU A 1 -2.41 -4.07 -19.04
N GLU A 2 -2.41 -4.65 -20.25
CA GLU A 2 -2.00 -3.97 -21.50
C GLU A 2 -2.50 -2.53 -21.67
N ALA A 3 -3.80 -2.28 -21.49
CA ALA A 3 -4.35 -0.92 -21.62
C ALA A 3 -3.75 0.09 -20.62
N TYR A 4 -3.41 -0.35 -19.40
CA TYR A 4 -2.75 0.49 -18.40
C TYR A 4 -1.24 0.61 -18.64
N GLU A 5 -0.59 -0.44 -19.14
CA GLU A 5 0.84 -0.41 -19.48
C GLU A 5 1.13 0.41 -20.75
N ALA A 6 0.16 0.53 -21.66
CA ALA A 6 0.25 1.41 -22.82
C ALA A 6 0.29 2.90 -22.43
N ASP A 7 -0.14 3.26 -21.22
CA ASP A 7 -0.05 4.61 -20.69
C ASP A 7 1.35 4.83 -20.09
N PRO A 8 2.15 5.81 -20.57
CA PRO A 8 3.52 6.02 -20.07
C PRO A 8 3.56 6.67 -18.68
N ARG A 9 2.43 7.12 -18.12
CA ARG A 9 2.43 7.80 -16.82
C ARG A 9 2.94 6.88 -15.70
N PRO A 10 3.66 7.42 -14.70
CA PRO A 10 3.99 6.69 -13.48
C PRO A 10 2.74 6.12 -12.83
N LYS A 11 2.81 4.87 -12.39
CA LYS A 11 1.65 4.16 -11.85
C LYS A 11 2.07 3.14 -10.80
N VAL A 12 1.11 2.79 -9.94
CA VAL A 12 1.21 1.75 -8.92
C VAL A 12 -0.06 0.91 -9.04
N TYR A 13 0.07 -0.41 -9.04
CA TYR A 13 -1.07 -1.30 -9.03
C TYR A 13 -1.45 -1.65 -7.60
N VAL A 14 -2.72 -1.47 -7.24
CA VAL A 14 -3.26 -1.98 -5.96
C VAL A 14 -4.17 -3.15 -6.29
N THR A 15 -3.83 -4.32 -5.76
CA THR A 15 -4.53 -5.58 -6.01
C THR A 15 -5.27 -6.00 -4.75
N ILE A 16 -6.54 -6.39 -4.93
CA ILE A 16 -7.46 -6.73 -3.85
C ILE A 16 -8.06 -8.09 -4.17
N ALA A 17 -7.64 -9.13 -3.45
CA ALA A 17 -8.20 -10.48 -3.58
C ALA A 17 -8.24 -11.16 -2.22
N GLY A 18 -9.40 -11.70 -1.86
CA GLY A 18 -9.58 -12.50 -0.64
C GLY A 18 -9.24 -13.97 -0.85
N ARG A 19 -9.33 -14.77 0.22
CA ARG A 19 -8.97 -16.20 0.22
C ARG A 19 -7.51 -16.39 -0.22
N SER A 20 -7.24 -17.35 -1.12
CA SER A 20 -5.94 -17.52 -1.74
C SER A 20 -5.69 -16.44 -2.80
N ASN A 21 -4.88 -15.44 -2.46
CA ASN A 21 -4.56 -14.30 -3.31
C ASN A 21 -3.58 -14.66 -4.44
N ALA A 22 -4.10 -15.17 -5.55
CA ALA A 22 -3.32 -15.37 -6.78
C ALA A 22 -3.17 -14.08 -7.61
N LEU A 23 -4.09 -13.13 -7.45
CA LEU A 23 -4.15 -11.91 -8.26
C LEU A 23 -2.89 -11.05 -8.08
N SER A 24 -2.46 -10.83 -6.84
CA SER A 24 -1.30 -9.97 -6.57
C SER A 24 -0.03 -10.49 -7.21
N GLY A 25 0.26 -11.80 -7.08
CA GLY A 25 1.43 -12.39 -7.70
C GLY A 25 1.35 -12.41 -9.23
N LEU A 26 0.17 -12.66 -9.81
CA LEU A 26 -0.03 -12.68 -11.26
C LEU A 26 0.12 -11.29 -11.90
N VAL A 27 -0.34 -10.24 -11.22
CA VAL A 27 -0.19 -8.86 -11.70
C VAL A 27 1.26 -8.43 -11.58
N ASP A 28 1.89 -8.65 -10.43
CA ASP A 28 3.28 -8.28 -10.18
C ASP A 28 4.28 -8.95 -11.13
N ALA A 29 4.05 -10.22 -11.48
CA ALA A 29 4.86 -10.92 -12.48
C ALA A 29 4.74 -10.35 -13.91
N GLN A 30 3.73 -9.53 -14.20
CA GLN A 30 3.40 -9.05 -15.55
C GLN A 30 3.67 -7.56 -15.77
N VAL A 31 4.08 -6.82 -14.74
CA VAL A 31 4.31 -5.38 -14.82
C VAL A 31 5.67 -5.02 -14.25
N ALA A 32 6.28 -3.96 -14.76
CA ALA A 32 7.50 -3.39 -14.18
C ALA A 32 7.20 -2.35 -13.09
N ALA A 33 5.96 -1.87 -13.02
CA ALA A 33 5.50 -0.92 -12.01
C ALA A 33 5.34 -1.59 -10.64
N PRO A 34 5.48 -0.86 -9.52
CA PRO A 34 5.25 -1.41 -8.20
C PRO A 34 3.81 -1.95 -8.03
N VAL A 35 3.68 -3.09 -7.35
CA VAL A 35 2.39 -3.67 -6.96
C VAL A 35 2.25 -3.70 -5.45
N ILE A 36 1.07 -3.29 -4.97
CA ILE A 36 0.65 -3.39 -3.58
C ILE A 36 -0.48 -4.41 -3.49
N ALA A 37 -0.29 -5.43 -2.66
CA ALA A 37 -1.34 -6.34 -2.26
C ALA A 37 -2.05 -5.79 -1.02
N CYS A 38 -3.32 -5.46 -1.16
CA CYS A 38 -4.20 -5.05 -0.06
C CYS A 38 -5.38 -6.02 0.02
N PRO A 39 -5.16 -7.25 0.54
CA PRO A 39 -6.20 -8.26 0.61
C PRO A 39 -7.29 -7.84 1.61
N PRO A 40 -8.58 -8.11 1.32
CA PRO A 40 -9.64 -7.85 2.28
C PRO A 40 -9.47 -8.74 3.53
N TYR A 41 -9.77 -8.18 4.69
CA TYR A 41 -9.67 -8.91 5.95
C TYR A 41 -10.58 -10.15 5.99
N SER A 42 -10.08 -11.23 6.58
CA SER A 42 -10.79 -12.50 6.74
C SER A 42 -10.46 -13.09 8.11
N ALA A 43 -11.48 -13.39 8.92
CA ALA A 43 -11.30 -14.08 10.20
C ALA A 43 -11.23 -15.62 10.03
N LYS A 44 -11.48 -16.13 8.82
CA LYS A 44 -11.46 -17.58 8.55
C LYS A 44 -10.05 -18.12 8.73
N PHE A 45 -9.94 -19.31 9.31
CA PHE A 45 -8.65 -19.92 9.64
C PHE A 45 -7.70 -18.97 10.38
N ALA A 46 -8.26 -18.15 11.29
CA ALA A 46 -7.53 -17.14 12.04
C ALA A 46 -6.72 -16.15 11.17
N GLY A 47 -7.24 -15.80 9.99
CA GLY A 47 -6.56 -14.89 9.06
C GLY A 47 -5.48 -15.55 8.21
N GLY A 48 -5.44 -16.89 8.15
CA GLY A 48 -4.43 -17.64 7.38
C GLY A 48 -4.36 -17.27 5.89
N ASP A 49 -5.43 -16.69 5.32
CA ASP A 49 -5.47 -16.16 3.95
C ASP A 49 -4.31 -15.18 3.67
N VAL A 50 -3.82 -14.43 4.67
CA VAL A 50 -2.73 -13.45 4.52
C VAL A 50 -1.42 -14.09 4.02
N LEU A 51 -1.18 -15.37 4.36
CA LEU A 51 0.03 -16.08 3.95
C LEU A 51 0.11 -16.21 2.42
N SER A 52 -1.03 -16.26 1.74
CA SER A 52 -1.09 -16.29 0.27
C SER A 52 -0.60 -14.99 -0.38
N SER A 53 -0.61 -13.86 0.35
CA SER A 53 -0.06 -12.58 -0.11
C SER A 53 1.41 -12.41 0.29
N LEU A 54 1.85 -13.01 1.40
CA LEU A 54 3.21 -12.88 1.94
C LEU A 54 4.22 -13.86 1.30
N ARG A 55 3.79 -15.07 0.94
CA ARG A 55 4.66 -16.13 0.44
C ARG A 55 4.54 -16.24 -1.08
N VAL A 56 5.41 -15.52 -1.77
CA VAL A 56 5.49 -15.48 -3.24
C VAL A 56 6.74 -16.21 -3.75
N PRO A 57 6.73 -16.72 -5.01
CA PRO A 57 7.92 -17.31 -5.63
C PRO A 57 8.99 -16.26 -5.93
N SER A 58 10.22 -16.71 -6.19
CA SER A 58 11.31 -15.83 -6.63
C SER A 58 10.95 -15.09 -7.94
N GLY A 59 11.32 -13.81 -8.03
CA GLY A 59 11.01 -12.95 -9.18
C GLY A 59 9.65 -12.26 -9.12
N VAL A 60 8.88 -12.46 -8.03
CA VAL A 60 7.60 -11.80 -7.73
C VAL A 60 7.74 -11.12 -6.37
N ALA A 61 7.37 -9.84 -6.28
CA ALA A 61 7.63 -8.99 -5.13
C ALA A 61 6.54 -7.93 -4.83
N PRO A 62 5.24 -8.27 -4.78
CA PRO A 62 4.21 -7.33 -4.36
C PRO A 62 4.41 -6.94 -2.88
N ALA A 63 4.27 -5.66 -2.57
CA ALA A 63 4.29 -5.17 -1.19
C ALA A 63 2.94 -5.44 -0.51
N VAL A 64 2.92 -6.12 0.64
CA VAL A 64 1.67 -6.39 1.37
C VAL A 64 1.38 -5.25 2.35
N VAL A 65 0.21 -4.63 2.23
CA VAL A 65 -0.30 -3.59 3.14
C VAL A 65 -1.76 -3.89 3.49
N LEU A 66 -2.05 -4.12 4.77
CA LEU A 66 -3.36 -4.61 5.19
C LEU A 66 -4.44 -3.51 5.22
N GLU A 67 -4.08 -2.31 5.69
CA GLU A 67 -5.04 -1.20 5.80
C GLU A 67 -5.18 -0.47 4.46
N PRO A 68 -6.41 -0.26 3.94
CA PRO A 68 -6.64 0.43 2.68
C PRO A 68 -6.03 1.84 2.62
N GLU A 69 -6.15 2.61 3.70
CA GLU A 69 -5.59 3.96 3.81
C GLU A 69 -4.06 3.92 3.74
N ALA A 70 -3.44 2.91 4.37
CA ALA A 70 -2.00 2.73 4.32
C ALA A 70 -1.53 2.29 2.92
N ALA A 71 -2.32 1.48 2.20
CA ALA A 71 -2.03 1.11 0.82
C ALA A 71 -2.05 2.33 -0.10
N GLY A 72 -3.06 3.20 0.06
CA GLY A 72 -3.12 4.49 -0.64
C GLY A 72 -1.93 5.40 -0.30
N LEU A 73 -1.55 5.48 0.97
CA LEU A 73 -0.39 6.24 1.43
C LEU A 73 0.93 5.69 0.85
N LEU A 74 1.09 4.37 0.77
CA LEU A 74 2.27 3.75 0.16
C LEU A 74 2.33 4.05 -1.34
N ALA A 75 1.21 3.94 -2.05
CA ALA A 75 1.12 4.30 -3.46
C ALA A 75 1.49 5.77 -3.68
N ALA A 76 0.95 6.68 -2.87
CA ALA A 76 1.29 8.10 -2.92
C ALA A 76 2.78 8.33 -2.64
N LYS A 77 3.38 7.66 -1.66
CA LYS A 77 4.83 7.74 -1.39
C LYS A 77 5.67 7.27 -2.57
N MET A 78 5.30 6.17 -3.24
CA MET A 78 5.97 5.68 -4.44
C MET A 78 5.90 6.71 -5.58
N LEU A 79 4.72 7.28 -5.84
CA LEU A 79 4.54 8.32 -6.86
C LEU A 79 5.25 9.63 -6.49
N GLY A 80 5.31 9.97 -5.20
CA GLY A 80 6.06 11.11 -4.68
C GLY A 80 7.57 11.02 -4.90
N LEU A 81 8.12 9.87 -5.33
CA LEU A 81 9.50 9.78 -5.79
C LEU A 81 9.75 10.57 -7.08
N VAL A 82 8.71 10.72 -7.91
CA VAL A 82 8.77 11.41 -9.21
C VAL A 82 7.89 12.66 -9.30
N ASP A 83 7.01 12.88 -8.31
CA ASP A 83 6.17 14.07 -8.18
C ASP A 83 6.54 14.88 -6.91
N PRO A 84 7.27 16.01 -7.06
CA PRO A 84 7.66 16.87 -5.93
C PRO A 84 6.48 17.49 -5.18
N ALA A 85 5.42 17.88 -5.88
CA ALA A 85 4.25 18.50 -5.25
C ALA A 85 3.49 17.50 -4.38
N LEU A 86 3.36 16.26 -4.85
CA LEU A 86 2.82 15.16 -4.06
C LEU A 86 3.71 14.87 -2.84
N ARG A 87 5.03 14.89 -2.99
CA ARG A 87 5.97 14.70 -1.87
C ARG A 87 5.81 15.77 -0.78
N GLU A 88 5.66 17.02 -1.16
CA GLU A 88 5.41 18.13 -0.23
C GLU A 88 4.07 17.95 0.51
N SER A 89 3.01 17.58 -0.21
CA SER A 89 1.70 17.27 0.37
C SER A 89 1.78 16.12 1.40
N LEU A 90 2.53 15.06 1.09
CA LEU A 90 2.77 13.95 2.00
C LEU A 90 3.53 14.36 3.26
N ALA A 91 4.57 15.18 3.12
CA ALA A 91 5.34 15.68 4.27
C ALA A 91 4.47 16.53 5.20
N ALA A 92 3.66 17.42 4.63
CA ALA A 92 2.71 18.23 5.40
C ALA A 92 1.66 17.37 6.14
N GLY A 93 1.13 16.34 5.48
CA GLY A 93 0.18 15.41 6.08
C GLY A 93 0.77 14.61 7.25
N GLN A 94 2.01 14.13 7.11
CA GLN A 94 2.72 13.42 8.18
C GLN A 94 3.03 14.33 9.38
N GLU A 95 3.43 15.57 9.10
CA GLU A 95 3.69 16.57 10.13
C GLU A 95 2.42 16.91 10.93
N ALA A 96 1.28 17.05 10.25
CA ALA A 96 -0.01 17.27 10.90
C ALA A 96 -0.42 16.09 11.80
N GLN A 97 -0.20 14.84 11.34
CA GLN A 97 -0.45 13.65 12.16
C GLN A 97 0.46 13.61 13.39
N ARG A 98 1.76 13.90 13.21
CA ARG A 98 2.74 13.96 14.30
C ARG A 98 2.32 14.99 15.35
N ARG A 99 1.94 16.19 14.91
CA ARG A 99 1.45 17.25 15.80
C ARG A 99 0.21 16.83 16.59
N ARG A 100 -0.77 16.21 15.92
CA ARG A 100 -1.98 15.69 16.57
C ARG A 100 -1.67 14.67 17.68
N LEU A 101 -0.71 13.78 17.46
CA LEU A 101 -0.30 12.80 18.47
C LEU A 101 0.37 13.45 19.68
N LEU A 102 1.23 14.45 19.45
CA LEU A 102 1.88 15.20 20.53
C LEU A 102 0.87 16.02 21.35
N GLU A 103 -0.08 16.69 20.69
CA GLU A 103 -1.15 17.42 21.36
C GLU A 103 -2.03 16.49 22.21
N ALA A 104 -2.32 15.28 21.70
CA ALA A 104 -3.06 14.27 22.46
C ALA A 104 -2.29 13.76 23.68
N ASP A 105 -0.97 13.58 23.58
CA ASP A 105 -0.12 13.20 24.73
C ASP A 105 -0.12 14.29 25.80
N VAL A 106 0.01 15.57 25.42
CA VAL A 106 -0.07 16.70 26.36
C VAL A 106 -1.44 16.74 27.07
N ALA A 107 -2.53 16.60 26.31
CA ALA A 107 -3.88 16.63 26.87
C ALA A 107 -4.16 15.49 27.88
N LEU A 108 -3.55 14.32 27.70
CA LEU A 108 -3.67 13.19 28.61
C LEU A 108 -2.83 13.35 29.89
N ARG A 109 -1.76 14.14 29.86
CA ARG A 109 -0.87 14.35 31.02
C ARG A 109 -1.41 15.38 32.02
N GLY A 110 -2.35 16.24 31.61
CA GLY A 110 -3.08 17.12 32.53
C GLY A 110 -2.29 18.29 33.11
N ASP A 111 -1.21 18.73 32.45
CA ASP A 111 -0.50 19.98 32.77
C ASP A 111 -1.19 21.21 32.14
#